data_AF-B7R2H4-F1
#
_entry.id   AF-B7R2H4-F1
#
_cell.length_a   1.000
_cell.length_b   1.000
_cell.length_c   1.000
_cell.angle_alpha   90.00
_cell.angle_beta   90.00
_cell.angle_gamma   90.00
#
_symmetry.space_group_name_H-M   'P 1'
#
loop_
_entity.id
_entity.type
_entity.pdbx_description
1 polymer ?
#
loop_
_entity_poly.entity_id
_entity_poly.type
_entity_poly.pdbx_seq_one_letter_code
_entity_poly.pdbx_strand_id
1 'polypeptide(L)'
;MGVFVLWGFSLFLILIQLIAVIWVIYDVVTKQQRMPDTEKIIWIIVAIFLGLIGAIVYYFVVKASGKYEGREEILEQKDDVKVW
;
A
#
# COMPACT_ATOMS: atom_id res chain seq x y z
N MET A 1 27.58 -16.71 22.13
CA MET A 1 27.49 -16.26 20.71
C MET A 1 26.06 -16.15 20.19
N GLY A 2 25.14 -17.07 20.50
CA GLY A 2 23.78 -17.06 19.91
C GLY A 2 22.89 -15.84 20.22
N VAL A 3 22.92 -15.31 21.44
CA VAL A 3 22.02 -14.21 21.85
C VAL A 3 22.32 -12.91 21.08
N PHE A 4 23.60 -12.57 20.87
CA PHE A 4 23.97 -11.37 20.11
C PHE A 4 23.55 -11.44 18.63
N VAL A 5 23.53 -12.63 18.02
CA VAL A 5 23.05 -12.83 16.64
C VAL A 5 21.54 -12.65 16.54
N LEU A 6 20.79 -13.16 17.53
CA LEU A 6 19.34 -12.99 17.58
C LEU A 6 18.93 -11.52 17.79
N TRP A 7 19.64 -10.80 18.65
CA TRP A 7 19.40 -9.37 18.87
C TRP A 7 19.72 -8.52 17.63
N GLY A 8 20.81 -8.83 16.92
CA GLY A 8 21.16 -8.14 15.67
C GLY A 8 20.15 -8.41 14.53
N PHE A 9 19.74 -9.67 14.37
CA PHE A 9 18.75 -10.05 13.35
C PHE A 9 17.37 -9.46 13.64
N SER A 10 16.96 -9.45 14.92
CA SER A 10 15.69 -8.84 15.33
C SER A 10 15.65 -7.34 15.06
N LEU A 11 16.74 -6.61 15.31
CA LEU A 11 16.84 -5.18 14.98
C LEU A 11 16.72 -4.93 13.47
N PHE A 12 17.37 -5.76 12.66
CA PHE A 12 17.34 -5.65 11.22
C PHE A 12 15.93 -5.86 10.64
N LEU A 13 15.18 -6.84 11.17
CA LEU A 13 13.79 -7.07 10.75
C LEU A 13 12.87 -5.90 11.11
N ILE A 14 13.04 -5.29 12.29
CA ILE A 14 12.25 -4.12 12.71
C ILE A 14 12.52 -2.92 11.78
N LEU A 15 13.80 -2.70 11.42
CA LEU A 15 14.20 -1.67 10.46
C LEU A 15 13.55 -1.87 9.10
N ILE A 16 13.58 -3.09 8.55
CA ILE A 16 12.93 -3.41 7.28
C ILE A 16 11.42 -3.17 7.36
N GLN A 17 10.79 -3.56 8.46
CA GLN A 17 9.35 -3.39 8.63
C GLN A 17 8.95 -1.91 8.67
N LEU A 18 9.73 -1.06 9.35
CA LEU A 18 9.53 0.40 9.34
C LEU A 18 9.68 0.98 7.93
N ILE A 19 10.74 0.59 7.20
CA ILE A 19 10.97 1.04 5.83
C ILE A 19 9.82 0.61 4.91
N ALA A 20 9.31 -0.61 5.06
CA ALA A 20 8.18 -1.11 4.29
C ALA A 20 6.90 -0.29 4.54
N VAL A 21 6.60 0.05 5.81
CA VAL A 21 5.45 0.89 6.14
C VAL A 21 5.59 2.28 5.54
N ILE A 22 6.76 2.91 5.67
CA ILE A 22 7.04 4.23 5.07
C ILE A 22 6.87 4.16 3.54
N TRP A 23 7.35 3.10 2.92
CA TRP A 23 7.23 2.89 1.47
C TRP A 23 5.78 2.77 1.03
N VAL A 24 4.93 2.00 1.76
CA VAL A 24 3.50 1.90 1.45
C VAL A 24 2.82 3.26 1.57
N ILE A 25 3.10 4.01 2.64
CA ILE A 25 2.54 5.36 2.81
C ILE A 25 2.96 6.26 1.65
N TYR A 26 4.24 6.24 1.27
CA TYR A 26 4.74 7.02 0.15
C TYR A 26 4.07 6.63 -1.17
N ASP A 27 3.95 5.34 -1.49
CA ASP A 27 3.34 4.85 -2.74
C ASP A 27 1.84 5.19 -2.79
N VAL A 28 1.10 5.02 -1.69
CA VAL A 28 -0.32 5.38 -1.56
C VAL A 28 -0.56 6.88 -1.74
N VAL A 29 0.29 7.73 -1.14
CA VAL A 29 0.10 9.19 -1.18
C VAL A 29 0.58 9.79 -2.50
N THR A 30 1.74 9.36 -3.00
CA THR A 30 2.39 10.03 -4.15
C THR A 30 2.10 9.37 -5.49
N LYS A 31 2.02 8.03 -5.55
CA LYS A 31 1.75 7.31 -6.80
C LYS A 31 0.27 7.07 -7.03
N GLN A 32 -0.48 6.74 -5.99
CA GLN A 32 -1.91 6.46 -6.09
C GLN A 32 -2.77 7.71 -5.88
N GLN A 33 -2.51 8.79 -6.65
CA GLN A 33 -3.22 10.06 -6.46
C GLN A 33 -4.75 9.95 -6.68
N ARG A 34 -5.17 9.07 -7.60
CA ARG A 34 -6.57 8.85 -8.01
C ARG A 34 -7.30 7.78 -7.17
N MET A 35 -6.60 7.17 -6.23
CA MET A 35 -7.19 6.24 -5.26
C MET A 35 -8.06 7.01 -4.25
N PRO A 36 -9.28 6.54 -3.95
CA PRO A 36 -10.16 7.24 -3.02
C PRO A 36 -9.57 7.24 -1.60
N ASP A 37 -9.76 8.34 -0.88
CA ASP A 37 -9.13 8.59 0.42
C ASP A 37 -9.46 7.50 1.45
N THR A 38 -10.67 6.96 1.43
CA THR A 38 -11.06 5.83 2.30
C THR A 38 -10.18 4.60 2.04
N GLU A 39 -9.95 4.28 0.76
CA GLU A 39 -9.16 3.11 0.36
C GLU A 39 -7.68 3.35 0.72
N LYS A 40 -7.15 4.58 0.56
CA LYS A 40 -5.82 4.98 1.04
C LYS A 40 -5.65 4.72 2.54
N ILE A 41 -6.59 5.18 3.36
CA ILE A 41 -6.55 5.02 4.82
C ILE A 41 -6.58 3.54 5.21
N ILE A 42 -7.42 2.72 4.55
CA ILE A 42 -7.49 1.28 4.80
C ILE A 42 -6.13 0.62 4.55
N TRP A 43 -5.46 0.91 3.44
CA TRP A 43 -4.16 0.31 3.13
C TRP A 43 -3.05 0.76 4.08
N ILE A 44 -3.08 2.00 4.57
CA ILE A 44 -2.15 2.48 5.60
C ILE A 44 -2.38 1.73 6.92
N ILE A 45 -3.63 1.57 7.36
CA ILE A 45 -3.96 0.83 8.59
C ILE A 45 -3.54 -0.65 8.45
N VAL A 46 -3.87 -1.28 7.32
CA VAL A 46 -3.47 -2.66 7.00
C VAL A 46 -1.95 -2.81 7.04
N ALA A 47 -1.20 -1.88 6.41
CA ALA A 47 0.26 -1.90 6.43
C ALA A 47 0.84 -1.70 7.83
N ILE A 48 0.21 -0.92 8.71
CA ILE A 48 0.68 -0.74 10.09
C ILE A 48 0.43 -1.99 10.93
N PHE A 49 -0.76 -2.61 10.82
CA PHE A 49 -1.12 -3.78 11.63
C PHE A 49 -0.47 -5.09 11.15
N LEU A 50 -0.35 -5.28 9.84
CA LEU A 50 0.30 -6.46 9.24
C LEU A 50 1.78 -6.24 8.93
N GLY A 51 2.26 -5.00 8.98
CA GLY A 51 3.63 -4.61 8.68
C GLY A 51 4.08 -5.06 7.30
N LEU A 52 5.15 -5.87 7.23
CA LEU A 52 5.72 -6.36 5.98
C LEU A 52 4.72 -7.16 5.14
N ILE A 53 3.87 -7.98 5.78
CA ILE A 53 2.86 -8.79 5.08
C ILE A 53 1.84 -7.86 4.42
N GLY A 54 1.38 -6.83 5.14
CA GLY A 54 0.45 -5.83 4.61
C GLY A 54 1.03 -5.09 3.41
N ALA A 55 2.32 -4.75 3.46
CA ALA A 55 3.03 -4.11 2.34
C ALA A 55 3.14 -5.00 1.10
N ILE A 56 3.38 -6.31 1.28
CA ILE A 56 3.42 -7.27 0.18
C ILE A 56 2.04 -7.40 -0.46
N VAL A 57 0.99 -7.57 0.35
CA VAL A 57 -0.39 -7.67 -0.14
C VAL A 57 -0.78 -6.39 -0.89
N TYR A 58 -0.42 -5.22 -0.36
CA TYR A 58 -0.60 -3.94 -1.05
C TYR A 58 0.05 -3.94 -2.43
N TYR A 59 1.32 -4.37 -2.52
CA TYR A 59 2.04 -4.41 -3.79
C TYR A 59 1.30 -5.26 -4.84
N PHE A 60 0.87 -6.47 -4.47
CA PHE A 60 0.18 -7.35 -5.43
C PHE A 60 -1.25 -6.87 -5.77
N VAL A 61 -2.01 -6.38 -4.80
CA VAL A 61 -3.43 -6.04 -5.00
C VAL A 61 -3.62 -4.65 -5.58
N VAL A 62 -2.77 -3.68 -5.26
CA VAL A 62 -2.92 -2.30 -5.74
C VAL A 62 -2.00 -2.05 -6.92
N LYS A 63 -0.72 -2.36 -6.76
CA LYS A 63 0.29 -1.98 -7.74
C LYS A 63 0.38 -2.95 -8.91
N ALA A 64 0.28 -4.25 -8.67
CA ALA A 64 0.32 -5.25 -9.74
C ALA A 64 -1.01 -5.39 -10.48
N SER A 65 -2.14 -5.01 -9.86
CA SER A 65 -3.45 -5.19 -10.47
C SER A 65 -3.91 -4.01 -11.34
N GLY A 66 -3.20 -2.88 -11.36
CA GLY A 66 -3.60 -1.68 -12.13
C GLY A 66 -5.00 -1.15 -11.81
N LYS A 67 -5.56 -1.49 -10.62
CA LYS A 67 -6.99 -1.34 -10.32
C LYS A 67 -7.52 0.08 -10.48
N TYR A 68 -6.67 1.07 -10.27
CA TYR A 68 -7.06 2.48 -10.33
C TYR A 68 -6.99 3.07 -11.74
N GLU A 69 -6.25 2.47 -12.67
CA GLU A 69 -6.22 2.90 -14.08
C GLU A 69 -7.51 2.48 -14.79
N GLY A 70 -7.95 1.22 -14.63
CA GLY A 70 -9.21 0.74 -15.22
C GLY A 70 -10.48 1.29 -14.56
N ARG A 71 -10.39 1.86 -13.35
CA ARG A 71 -11.53 2.53 -12.68
C ARG A 71 -11.78 3.92 -13.27
N GLU A 72 -10.76 4.59 -13.80
CA GLU A 72 -10.91 5.90 -14.43
C GLU A 72 -11.82 5.84 -15.65
N GLU A 73 -11.60 4.89 -16.56
CA GLU A 73 -12.44 4.72 -17.76
C GLU A 73 -13.93 4.50 -17.40
N ILE A 74 -14.19 3.71 -16.36
CA ILE A 74 -15.57 3.40 -15.93
C ILE A 74 -16.26 4.61 -15.28
N LEU A 75 -15.54 5.40 -14.48
CA LEU A 75 -16.10 6.58 -13.83
C LEU A 75 -16.33 7.72 -14.82
N GLU A 76 -15.37 7.96 -15.72
CA GLU A 76 -15.48 8.97 -16.79
C GLU A 76 -16.64 8.62 -17.74
N GLN A 77 -16.75 7.36 -18.16
CA GLN A 77 -17.89 6.90 -18.95
C GLN A 77 -19.22 7.04 -18.19
N LYS A 78 -19.25 6.78 -16.88
CA LYS A 78 -20.48 6.89 -16.08
C LYS A 78 -20.95 8.33 -15.90
N ASP A 79 -20.04 9.29 -15.81
CA ASP A 79 -20.39 10.70 -15.73
C ASP A 79 -20.83 11.25 -17.11
N ASP A 80 -20.23 10.78 -18.20
CA ASP A 80 -20.64 11.12 -19.58
C ASP A 80 -22.03 10.56 -19.95
N VAL A 81 -22.35 9.34 -19.50
CA VAL A 81 -23.68 8.75 -19.70
C VAL A 81 -24.78 9.45 -18.89
N LYS A 82 -24.42 10.15 -17.81
CA LYS A 82 -25.39 10.86 -16.93
C LYS A 82 -25.75 12.27 -17.38
N VAL A 83 -25.04 12.85 -18.33
CA VAL A 83 -25.32 14.20 -18.85
C VAL A 83 -26.38 14.24 -19.97
N TRP A 84 -27.07 13.13 -20.25
CA TRP A 84 -28.16 13.01 -21.21
C TRP A 84 -29.53 12.81 -20.56
#